data_AF-A0A520E3R8-F1
#
_entry.id   AF-A0A520E3R8-F1
#
_cell.length_a   1.000
_cell.length_b   1.000
_cell.length_c   1.000
_cell.angle_alpha   90.00
_cell.angle_beta   90.00
_cell.angle_gamma   90.00
#
_symmetry.space_group_name_H-M   'P 1'
#
loop_
_entity.id
_entity.type
_entity.pdbx_description
1 polymer ?
#
loop_
_entity_poly.entity_id
_entity_poly.type
_entity_poly.pdbx_seq_one_letter_code
_entity_poly.pdbx_strand_id
1 'polypeptide(L)'
;MHRSLVTLCGLALCCAGAFAQAPKVPLQSGEKGTLYVEPNLSPTETSMESKGATVGVKRPDGSGAYTGVDKSGERPTYSVGGNTGGNVSFSAGVESDGAERKGVKAGIEIKY
;
A
#
# COMPACT_ATOMS: atom_id res chain seq x y z
N MET A 1 46.24 45.20 2.89
CA MET A 1 44.81 45.39 3.19
C MET A 1 44.02 45.11 1.93
N HIS A 2 43.15 44.10 1.91
CA HIS A 2 41.80 44.08 1.32
C HIS A 2 41.23 42.67 1.49
N ARG A 3 40.26 42.58 2.40
CA ARG A 3 39.38 41.43 2.65
C ARG A 3 38.25 41.44 1.61
N SER A 4 37.77 40.27 1.21
CA SER A 4 36.34 39.87 1.11
C SER A 4 36.18 38.72 0.11
N LEU A 5 35.75 37.53 0.57
CA LEU A 5 34.34 37.10 0.65
C LEU A 5 33.75 36.83 -0.75
N VAL A 6 33.94 35.59 -1.23
CA VAL A 6 33.19 34.98 -2.34
C VAL A 6 32.49 33.75 -1.73
N THR A 7 31.24 33.88 -1.29
CA THR A 7 29.99 33.69 -2.05
C THR A 7 29.61 32.20 -2.23
N LEU A 8 28.71 31.76 -1.35
CA LEU A 8 27.47 31.03 -1.64
C LEU A 8 27.53 29.76 -2.55
N CYS A 9 27.67 28.59 -1.92
CA CYS A 9 27.08 27.32 -2.38
C CYS A 9 26.33 26.76 -1.14
N GLY A 10 25.03 26.64 -1.09
CA GLY A 10 24.09 26.18 -2.10
C GLY A 10 23.34 25.01 -1.44
N LEU A 11 22.13 25.28 -0.95
CA LEU A 11 21.25 24.35 -0.22
C LEU A 11 21.23 22.94 -0.83
N ALA A 12 21.67 21.94 -0.08
CA ALA A 12 21.34 20.54 -0.36
C ALA A 12 20.12 20.14 0.48
N LEU A 13 18.95 20.58 0.04
CA LEU A 13 17.65 20.21 0.62
C LEU A 13 17.23 18.86 0.02
N CYS A 14 17.84 17.76 0.49
CA CYS A 14 17.36 16.41 0.21
C CYS A 14 16.15 16.12 1.11
N CYS A 15 15.00 16.71 0.78
CA CYS A 15 13.72 16.14 1.22
C CYS A 15 13.46 14.90 0.38
N ALA A 16 14.06 13.78 0.80
CA ALA A 16 13.60 12.47 0.38
C ALA A 16 12.17 12.31 0.88
N GLY A 17 11.20 12.57 0.01
CA GLY A 17 9.83 12.17 0.21
C GLY A 17 9.81 10.65 0.30
N ALA A 18 9.90 10.12 1.52
CA ALA A 18 9.56 8.75 1.80
C ALA A 18 8.07 8.61 1.49
N PHE A 19 7.75 8.11 0.29
CA PHE A 19 6.47 7.46 0.06
C PHE A 19 6.44 6.29 1.03
N ALA A 20 5.90 6.52 2.22
CA ALA A 20 5.74 5.54 3.26
C ALA A 20 4.75 4.50 2.73
N GLN A 21 5.28 3.50 2.02
CA GLN A 21 4.54 2.31 1.71
C GLN A 21 4.06 1.76 3.05
N ALA A 22 2.77 1.46 3.13
CA ALA A 22 2.13 1.00 4.36
C ALA A 22 2.98 -0.10 5.00
N PRO A 23 3.26 -0.03 6.32
CA PRO A 23 4.17 -0.94 6.96
C PRO A 23 3.63 -2.37 6.89
N LYS A 24 4.31 -3.22 6.12
CA LYS A 24 3.95 -4.62 5.97
C LYS A 24 4.51 -5.42 7.15
N VAL A 25 3.63 -5.88 8.03
CA VAL A 25 4.00 -6.61 9.25
C VAL A 25 3.82 -8.11 9.02
N PRO A 26 4.90 -8.91 9.02
CA PRO A 26 4.79 -10.36 8.93
C PRO A 26 4.20 -10.92 10.24
N LEU A 27 3.15 -11.73 10.13
CA LEU A 27 2.54 -12.44 11.25
C LEU A 27 3.18 -13.81 11.49
N GLN A 28 3.58 -14.47 10.40
CA GLN A 28 4.22 -15.77 10.42
C GLN A 28 5.08 -15.91 9.17
N SER A 29 6.30 -16.41 9.32
CA SER A 29 7.21 -16.67 8.19
C SER A 29 7.72 -18.10 8.27
N GLY A 30 7.73 -18.80 7.14
CA GLY A 30 8.27 -20.15 7.01
C GLY A 30 8.46 -20.54 5.55
N GLU A 31 8.87 -21.78 5.30
CA GLU A 31 9.16 -22.28 3.94
C GLU A 31 7.96 -22.21 2.99
N LYS A 32 6.73 -22.28 3.54
CA LYS A 32 5.48 -22.20 2.78
C LYS A 32 5.06 -20.77 2.42
N GLY A 33 5.79 -19.76 2.89
CA GLY A 33 5.53 -18.34 2.67
C GLY A 33 5.34 -17.53 3.96
N THR A 34 5.30 -16.21 3.79
CA THR A 34 5.09 -15.22 4.83
C THR A 34 3.65 -14.74 4.82
N LEU A 35 2.92 -14.99 5.90
CA LEU A 35 1.64 -14.32 6.19
C LEU A 35 1.94 -12.90 6.66
N TYR A 36 1.27 -11.91 6.08
CA TYR A 36 1.47 -10.50 6.41
C TYR A 36 0.16 -9.74 6.56
N VAL A 37 0.24 -8.64 7.29
CA VAL A 37 -0.78 -7.59 7.36
C VAL A 37 -0.14 -6.27 6.95
N GLU A 38 -0.82 -5.53 6.08
CA GLU A 38 -0.42 -4.22 5.59
C GLU A 38 -1.57 -3.24 5.88
N PRO A 39 -1.55 -2.55 7.03
CA PRO A 39 -2.59 -1.61 7.41
C PRO A 39 -2.48 -0.32 6.59
N ASN A 40 -3.62 0.19 6.11
CA ASN A 40 -3.69 1.53 5.54
C ASN A 40 -3.71 2.54 6.69
N LEU A 41 -2.58 3.23 6.91
CA LEU A 41 -2.42 4.16 8.03
C LEU A 41 -2.37 5.60 7.53
N SER A 42 -3.10 6.49 8.20
CA SER A 42 -2.99 7.93 8.03
C SER A 42 -2.50 8.58 9.32
N PRO A 43 -1.46 9.43 9.28
CA PRO A 43 -0.98 10.13 10.46
C PRO A 43 -1.98 11.22 10.89
N THR A 44 -2.11 11.42 12.20
CA THR A 44 -2.72 12.60 12.82
C THR A 44 -1.64 13.37 13.60
N GLU A 45 -2.01 14.46 14.27
CA GLU A 45 -1.06 15.24 15.08
C GLU A 45 -0.41 14.44 16.22
N THR A 46 -1.09 13.40 16.72
CA THR A 46 -0.63 12.64 17.91
C THR A 46 -0.77 11.14 17.78
N SER A 47 -1.35 10.63 16.70
CA SER A 47 -1.65 9.20 16.53
C SER A 47 -1.59 8.76 15.06
N MET A 48 -1.84 7.47 14.82
CA MET A 48 -2.13 6.95 13.49
C MET A 48 -3.54 6.36 13.47
N GLU A 49 -4.32 6.72 12.46
CA GLU A 49 -5.63 6.14 12.21
C GLU A 49 -5.50 5.04 11.15
N SER A 50 -6.10 3.87 11.41
CA SER A 50 -6.20 2.80 10.42
C SER A 50 -7.47 2.95 9.60
N LYS A 51 -7.31 3.09 8.28
CA LYS A 51 -8.38 3.18 7.29
C LYS A 51 -8.61 1.84 6.59
N GLY A 52 -8.25 0.74 7.23
CA GLY A 52 -8.34 -0.60 6.66
C GLY A 52 -7.00 -1.32 6.64
N ALA A 53 -6.97 -2.48 6.00
CA ALA A 53 -5.79 -3.32 5.91
C ALA A 53 -5.90 -4.33 4.78
N THR A 54 -4.75 -4.71 4.25
CA THR A 54 -4.56 -5.85 3.36
C THR A 54 -3.92 -6.98 4.14
N VAL A 55 -4.47 -8.18 4.06
CA VAL A 55 -3.86 -9.40 4.58
C VAL A 55 -3.51 -10.31 3.42
N GLY A 56 -2.36 -10.97 3.49
CA GLY A 56 -1.96 -11.85 2.40
C GLY A 56 -0.86 -12.80 2.76
N VAL A 57 -0.61 -13.72 1.84
CA VAL A 57 0.50 -14.67 1.90
C VAL A 57 1.41 -14.40 0.73
N LYS A 58 2.71 -14.31 0.98
CA LYS A 58 3.75 -14.20 -0.05
C LYS A 58 4.74 -15.35 0.08
N ARG A 59 4.92 -16.15 -0.96
CA ARG A 59 5.90 -17.24 -1.00
C ARG A 59 7.27 -16.73 -1.43
N PRO A 60 8.36 -17.49 -1.14
CA PRO A 60 9.71 -17.12 -1.57
C PRO A 60 9.87 -16.99 -3.08
N ASP A 61 9.09 -17.74 -3.86
CA ASP A 61 9.04 -17.68 -5.33
C ASP A 61 8.33 -16.41 -5.87
N GLY A 62 7.88 -15.51 -5.00
CA GLY A 62 7.15 -14.29 -5.38
C GLY A 62 5.65 -14.49 -5.61
N SER A 63 5.16 -15.73 -5.64
CA SER A 63 3.74 -16.02 -5.72
C SER A 63 3.02 -15.62 -4.43
N GLY A 64 1.73 -15.37 -4.53
CA GLY A 64 0.97 -14.96 -3.36
C GLY A 64 -0.49 -14.70 -3.65
N ALA A 65 -1.22 -14.46 -2.58
CA ALA A 65 -2.60 -14.01 -2.63
C ALA A 65 -2.85 -13.01 -1.50
N TYR A 66 -3.80 -12.11 -1.70
CA TYR A 66 -4.19 -11.13 -0.72
C TYR A 66 -5.69 -10.86 -0.77
N THR A 67 -6.21 -10.36 0.33
CA THR A 67 -7.52 -9.72 0.43
C THR A 67 -7.37 -8.47 1.27
N GLY A 68 -8.05 -7.40 0.91
CA GLY A 68 -7.91 -6.12 1.58
C GLY A 68 -9.17 -5.31 1.59
N VAL A 69 -9.24 -4.41 2.57
CA VAL A 69 -10.27 -3.38 2.66
C VAL A 69 -9.60 -2.02 2.83
N ASP A 70 -10.06 -1.05 2.06
CA ASP A 70 -9.68 0.36 2.18
C ASP A 70 -10.93 1.20 2.42
N LYS A 71 -10.91 2.03 3.46
CA LYS A 71 -11.97 2.94 3.88
C LYS A 71 -11.52 4.40 3.84
N SER A 72 -10.42 4.69 3.13
CA SER A 72 -9.85 6.03 3.05
C SER A 72 -10.65 6.99 2.16
N GLY A 73 -11.37 6.46 1.18
CA GLY A 73 -12.32 7.22 0.38
C GLY A 73 -13.68 7.38 1.04
N GLU A 74 -14.57 8.11 0.38
CA GLU A 74 -15.98 8.25 0.77
C GLU A 74 -16.71 6.89 0.83
N ARG A 75 -16.19 5.89 0.09
CA ARG A 75 -16.75 4.54 -0.05
C ARG A 75 -15.70 3.49 0.33
N PRO A 76 -16.09 2.39 1.01
CA PRO A 76 -15.18 1.29 1.26
C PRO A 76 -14.95 0.48 -0.02
N THR A 77 -13.68 0.19 -0.30
CA THR A 77 -13.22 -0.66 -1.39
C THR A 77 -12.73 -1.98 -0.82
N TYR A 78 -13.19 -3.09 -1.38
CA TYR A 78 -12.73 -4.44 -1.08
C TYR A 78 -11.93 -4.95 -2.26
N SER A 79 -10.81 -5.62 -2.00
CA SER A 79 -9.95 -6.16 -3.06
C SER A 79 -9.52 -7.58 -2.72
N VAL A 80 -9.38 -8.41 -3.75
CA VAL A 80 -8.73 -9.71 -3.66
C VAL A 80 -7.78 -9.84 -4.85
N GLY A 81 -6.68 -10.55 -4.68
CA GLY A 81 -5.79 -10.78 -5.81
C GLY A 81 -4.78 -11.87 -5.54
N GLY A 82 -4.13 -12.32 -6.61
CA GLY A 82 -3.07 -13.30 -6.56
C GLY A 82 -2.11 -13.19 -7.73
N ASN A 83 -0.89 -13.65 -7.51
CA ASN A 83 0.17 -13.71 -8.52
C ASN A 83 0.83 -15.10 -8.42
N THR A 84 1.24 -15.65 -9.56
CA THR A 84 1.97 -16.92 -9.66
C THR A 84 3.49 -16.78 -9.46
N GLY A 85 4.01 -15.58 -9.19
CA GLY A 85 5.45 -15.31 -9.04
C GLY A 85 6.18 -15.07 -10.37
N GLY A 86 5.45 -15.09 -11.49
CA GLY A 86 5.93 -14.75 -12.83
C GLY A 86 5.23 -13.52 -13.40
N ASN A 87 4.93 -13.53 -14.70
CA ASN A 87 4.29 -12.40 -15.39
C ASN A 87 2.76 -12.33 -15.20
N VAL A 88 2.16 -13.39 -14.64
CA VAL A 88 0.70 -13.50 -14.54
C VAL A 88 0.19 -13.04 -13.18
N SER A 89 -0.69 -12.04 -13.18
CA SER A 89 -1.40 -11.62 -11.97
C SER A 89 -2.89 -11.43 -12.23
N PHE A 90 -3.70 -11.77 -11.22
CA PHE A 90 -5.15 -11.63 -11.21
C PHE A 90 -5.52 -10.76 -10.01
N SER A 91 -6.28 -9.69 -10.24
CA SER A 91 -6.87 -8.89 -9.17
C SER A 91 -8.35 -8.69 -9.46
N ALA A 92 -9.15 -8.67 -8.40
CA ALA A 92 -10.54 -8.29 -8.46
C ALA A 92 -10.83 -7.30 -7.34
N GLY A 93 -11.58 -6.25 -7.66
CA GLY A 93 -11.96 -5.19 -6.74
C GLY A 93 -13.47 -4.99 -6.76
N VAL A 94 -14.02 -4.62 -5.61
CA VAL A 94 -15.43 -4.29 -5.43
C VAL A 94 -15.54 -3.00 -4.62
N GLU A 95 -16.21 -2.00 -5.20
CA GLU A 95 -16.58 -0.75 -4.54
C GLU A 95 -18.08 -0.75 -4.28
N SER A 96 -18.49 -0.39 -3.05
CA SER A 96 -19.90 -0.22 -2.71
C SER A 96 -20.34 1.21 -3.00
N ASP A 97 -21.52 1.42 -3.60
CA ASP A 97 -22.02 2.76 -3.95
C ASP A 97 -22.35 3.65 -2.74
N GLY A 98 -22.22 3.13 -1.51
CA GLY A 98 -22.38 3.85 -0.25
C GLY A 98 -23.64 3.43 0.53
N ALA A 99 -23.94 4.18 1.60
CA ALA A 99 -25.02 3.87 2.55
C ALA A 99 -26.42 3.77 1.90
N GLU A 100 -26.59 4.29 0.68
CA GLU A 100 -27.85 4.26 -0.06
C GLU A 100 -28.18 2.91 -0.72
N ARG A 101 -27.30 1.89 -0.65
CA ARG A 101 -27.56 0.50 -1.10
C ARG A 101 -27.99 0.37 -2.58
N LYS A 102 -27.55 1.27 -3.46
CA LYS A 102 -28.05 1.32 -4.85
C LYS A 102 -27.24 0.55 -5.89
N GLY A 103 -26.05 0.06 -5.54
CA GLY A 103 -25.27 -0.78 -6.45
C GLY A 103 -23.87 -1.09 -5.93
N VAL A 104 -23.17 -1.90 -6.73
CA VAL A 104 -21.81 -2.39 -6.49
C VAL A 104 -21.05 -2.25 -7.81
N LYS A 105 -19.88 -1.61 -7.78
CA LYS A 105 -18.96 -1.61 -8.93
C LYS A 105 -17.92 -2.69 -8.71
N ALA A 106 -17.86 -3.66 -9.62
CA ALA A 106 -16.87 -4.73 -9.57
C ALA A 106 -16.00 -4.70 -10.83
N GLY A 107 -14.70 -4.95 -10.66
CA GLY A 107 -13.73 -5.02 -11.74
C GLY A 107 -12.80 -6.21 -11.55
N ILE A 108 -12.39 -6.82 -12.66
CA ILE A 108 -11.38 -7.88 -12.70
C ILE A 108 -10.27 -7.39 -13.63
N GLU A 109 -9.03 -7.48 -13.18
CA GLU A 109 -7.84 -7.18 -13.96
C GLU A 109 -6.96 -8.44 -14.06
N ILE A 110 -6.52 -8.74 -15.27
CA ILE A 110 -5.64 -9.87 -15.57
C ILE A 110 -4.43 -9.30 -16.32
N LYS A 111 -3.22 -9.52 -15.78
CA LYS A 111 -1.95 -9.16 -16.44
C LYS A 111 -1.21 -10.44 -16.82
N TYR A 112 -0.56 -10.44 -17.98
CA TYR A 112 0.17 -11.58 -18.54
C TYR A 112 1.43 -11.11 -19.28
#